data_AF-A0A930AZB8-F1
#
_entry.id   AF-A0A930AZB8-F1
#
_cell.length_a   1.000
_cell.length_b   1.000
_cell.length_c   1.000
_cell.angle_alpha   90.00
_cell.angle_beta   90.00
_cell.angle_gamma   90.00
#
_symmetry.space_group_name_H-M   'P 1'
#
loop_
_entity.id
_entity.type
_entity.pdbx_description
1 polymer ?
#
loop_
_entity_poly.entity_id
_entity_poly.type
_entity_poly.pdbx_seq_one_letter_code
_entity_poly.pdbx_strand_id
1 'polypeptide(L)'
;MDQYGNDIDGTSTPVDLTGKLTMSDNDQTFTINVGNVNGEQYRLTYQSTYTEGTNLNNKLTLTSVNQTYTFDARFTRASSGGSGSGDLANKIKLTKVDEDDNTITLANAVFTVTKPDGTTFDLTTGADGTVTSEALVQGTYKVKEKTAPSGYELNDTEYTLEVTAAGGALQTITDKPIKTDISVTKTWVGPKAGPVTIHLFANGTDTGSTLTLDDSNNWTGSFSNVRKYDQSGTEIQYTVTEDAVNGYDTTITGDQTTGFTITNTEQPKNVTPPKQNTTTPKTSDNTNIYLYFGMLFVGTITSGYLFAKRKSYR
;
A
#
# COMPACT_ATOMS: atom_id res chain seq x y z
N MET A 1 42.57 -5.09 -8.00
CA MET A 1 42.50 -3.72 -7.45
C MET A 1 43.91 -3.28 -7.07
N ASP A 2 44.17 -1.98 -7.03
CA ASP A 2 45.40 -1.45 -6.43
C ASP A 2 45.36 -1.54 -4.89
N GLN A 3 46.43 -1.14 -4.22
CA GLN A 3 46.52 -1.13 -2.74
C GLN A 3 45.53 -0.18 -2.04
N TYR A 4 44.78 0.62 -2.80
CA TYR A 4 43.78 1.57 -2.31
C TYR A 4 42.34 1.12 -2.63
N GLY A 5 42.16 -0.05 -3.24
CA GLY A 5 40.84 -0.59 -3.60
C GLY A 5 40.25 0.00 -4.88
N ASN A 6 41.05 0.69 -5.71
CA ASN A 6 40.62 1.17 -7.02
C ASN A 6 40.74 0.06 -8.07
N ASP A 7 39.88 0.12 -9.10
CA ASP A 7 40.00 -0.77 -10.24
C ASP A 7 41.25 -0.42 -11.04
N ILE A 8 42.00 -1.46 -11.39
CA ILE A 8 43.06 -1.33 -12.39
C ILE A 8 42.35 -1.51 -13.73
N ASP A 9 42.37 -0.46 -14.54
CA ASP A 9 41.62 -0.40 -15.78
C ASP A 9 41.91 -1.64 -16.66
N GLY A 10 40.86 -2.33 -17.11
CA GLY A 10 40.97 -3.57 -17.90
C GLY A 10 41.18 -4.88 -17.13
N THR A 11 41.03 -4.92 -15.80
CA THR A 11 41.23 -6.16 -14.99
C THR A 11 39.97 -6.74 -14.35
N SER A 12 38.81 -6.09 -14.46
CA SER A 12 37.54 -6.58 -13.93
C SER A 12 36.68 -7.22 -15.02
N THR A 13 36.17 -8.43 -14.75
CA THR A 13 35.22 -9.14 -15.62
C THR A 13 33.82 -9.05 -15.03
N PRO A 14 32.79 -8.62 -15.78
CA PRO A 14 31.42 -8.63 -15.31
C PRO A 14 30.97 -10.04 -14.89
N VAL A 15 30.29 -10.14 -13.75
CA VAL A 15 29.70 -11.39 -13.26
C VAL A 15 28.23 -11.41 -13.65
N ASP A 16 27.79 -12.47 -14.34
CA ASP A 16 26.38 -12.70 -14.61
C ASP A 16 25.62 -13.06 -13.32
N LEU A 17 24.58 -12.29 -13.04
CA LEU A 17 23.72 -12.39 -11.86
C LEU A 17 22.36 -13.04 -12.16
N THR A 18 22.12 -13.50 -13.39
CA THR A 18 20.87 -14.17 -13.77
C THR A 18 20.59 -15.36 -12.84
N GLY A 19 19.44 -15.36 -12.18
CA GLY A 19 19.04 -16.39 -11.22
C GLY A 19 19.78 -16.38 -9.87
N LYS A 20 20.67 -15.40 -9.65
CA LYS A 20 21.43 -15.23 -8.40
C LYS A 20 20.96 -14.03 -7.58
N LEU A 21 20.28 -13.08 -8.21
CA LEU A 21 19.73 -11.87 -7.59
C LEU A 21 18.26 -12.08 -7.20
N THR A 22 17.93 -11.79 -5.95
CA THR A 22 16.56 -11.74 -5.44
C THR A 22 16.31 -10.36 -4.83
N MET A 23 15.25 -9.68 -5.27
CA MET A 23 14.76 -8.45 -4.64
C MET A 23 13.71 -8.78 -3.59
N SER A 24 13.61 -7.97 -2.53
CA SER A 24 12.45 -7.97 -1.63
C SER A 24 11.24 -7.32 -2.30
N ASP A 25 10.03 -7.65 -1.85
CA ASP A 25 8.77 -7.14 -2.43
C ASP A 25 8.63 -5.61 -2.37
N ASN A 26 9.40 -4.95 -1.50
CA ASN A 26 9.42 -3.50 -1.33
C ASN A 26 10.64 -2.81 -1.96
N ASP A 27 11.46 -3.53 -2.72
CA ASP A 27 12.69 -3.03 -3.39
C ASP A 27 13.75 -2.39 -2.45
N GLN A 28 13.65 -2.59 -1.13
CA GLN A 28 14.59 -2.03 -0.15
C GLN A 28 15.76 -2.96 0.20
N THR A 29 15.70 -4.23 -0.20
CA THR A 29 16.75 -5.22 0.05
C THR A 29 16.95 -6.09 -1.18
N PHE A 30 18.21 -6.42 -1.47
CA PHE A 30 18.54 -7.40 -2.48
C PHE A 30 19.55 -8.40 -1.94
N THR A 31 19.41 -9.66 -2.37
CA THR A 31 20.32 -10.75 -2.03
C THR A 31 20.97 -11.24 -3.31
N ILE A 32 22.30 -11.38 -3.30
CA ILE A 32 23.05 -12.00 -4.40
C ILE A 32 23.68 -13.30 -3.90
N ASN A 33 23.31 -14.43 -4.47
CA ASN A 33 23.93 -15.72 -4.20
C ASN A 33 25.02 -16.02 -5.24
N VAL A 34 26.27 -15.73 -4.89
CA VAL A 34 27.44 -15.97 -5.74
C VAL A 34 27.97 -17.41 -5.68
N GLY A 35 27.46 -18.26 -4.78
CA GLY A 35 27.94 -19.63 -4.60
C GLY A 35 29.37 -19.71 -4.05
N ASN A 36 30.14 -20.71 -4.51
CA ASN A 36 31.53 -20.87 -4.10
C ASN A 36 32.44 -19.91 -4.88
N VAL A 37 33.12 -19.02 -4.14
CA VAL A 37 33.94 -17.92 -4.66
C VAL A 37 35.42 -18.28 -4.87
N ASN A 38 35.89 -19.47 -4.48
CA ASN A 38 37.25 -19.99 -4.74
C ASN A 38 38.43 -19.03 -4.48
N GLY A 39 38.29 -18.07 -3.56
CA GLY A 39 39.32 -17.07 -3.25
C GLY A 39 39.41 -15.90 -4.23
N GLU A 40 38.46 -15.76 -5.15
CA GLU A 40 38.33 -14.58 -6.00
C GLU A 40 37.80 -13.37 -5.23
N GLN A 41 38.20 -12.17 -5.68
CA GLN A 41 37.74 -10.91 -5.13
C GLN A 41 36.61 -10.33 -5.98
N TYR A 42 35.53 -9.90 -5.33
CA TYR A 42 34.36 -9.32 -5.98
C TYR A 42 34.19 -7.85 -5.59
N ARG A 43 33.74 -7.03 -6.55
CA ARG A 43 33.29 -5.67 -6.32
C ARG A 43 31.79 -5.60 -6.60
N LEU A 44 31.02 -5.13 -5.63
CA LEU A 44 29.62 -4.78 -5.84
C LEU A 44 29.52 -3.27 -6.07
N THR A 45 28.90 -2.88 -7.17
CA THR A 45 28.52 -1.49 -7.44
C THR A 45 27.04 -1.48 -7.78
N TYR A 46 26.28 -0.65 -7.07
CA TYR A 46 24.86 -0.46 -7.32
C TYR A 46 24.53 1.03 -7.27
N GLN A 47 23.39 1.37 -7.84
CA GLN A 47 22.81 2.70 -7.77
C GLN A 47 21.48 2.59 -7.03
N SER A 48 21.18 3.61 -6.22
CA SER A 48 19.88 3.72 -5.54
C SER A 48 19.40 5.16 -5.63
N THR A 49 18.08 5.33 -5.66
CA THR A 49 17.43 6.64 -5.52
C THR A 49 17.26 6.95 -4.03
N TYR A 50 17.43 8.20 -3.63
CA TYR A 50 17.23 8.63 -2.25
C TYR A 50 16.43 9.93 -2.21
N THR A 51 15.70 10.14 -1.12
CA THR A 51 15.02 11.41 -0.84
C THR A 51 15.99 12.37 -0.17
N GLU A 52 16.10 13.59 -0.67
CA GLU A 52 17.00 14.60 -0.10
C GLU A 52 16.71 14.88 1.38
N GLY A 53 17.76 15.06 2.18
CA GLY A 53 17.60 15.26 3.64
C GLY A 53 17.29 13.98 4.43
N THR A 54 17.37 12.80 3.81
CA THR A 54 17.38 11.51 4.53
C THR A 54 18.80 10.97 4.72
N ASN A 55 18.99 10.17 5.77
CA ASN A 55 20.20 9.38 5.95
C ASN A 55 20.04 8.08 5.15
N LEU A 56 20.77 7.93 4.05
CA LEU A 56 20.84 6.67 3.33
C LEU A 56 21.77 5.73 4.13
N ASN A 57 21.17 4.75 4.81
CA ASN A 57 21.91 3.71 5.50
C ASN A 57 21.95 2.46 4.62
N ASN A 58 23.14 2.09 4.14
CA ASN A 58 23.35 0.88 3.38
C ASN A 58 24.02 -0.15 4.29
N LYS A 59 23.35 -1.26 4.51
CA LYS A 59 23.89 -2.39 5.28
C LYS A 59 24.18 -3.54 4.34
N LEU A 60 25.44 -3.95 4.28
CA LEU A 60 25.87 -5.14 3.56
C LEU A 60 26.15 -6.26 4.58
N THR A 61 25.47 -7.39 4.41
CA THR A 61 25.77 -8.61 5.16
C THR A 61 26.35 -9.64 4.19
N LEU A 62 27.56 -10.12 4.48
CA LEU A 62 28.23 -11.19 3.75
C LEU A 62 28.19 -12.46 4.59
N THR A 63 27.51 -13.49 4.08
CA THR A 63 27.38 -14.78 4.76
C THR A 63 28.14 -15.86 4.00
N SER A 64 29.06 -16.53 4.69
CA SER A 64 29.77 -17.73 4.24
C SER A 64 29.39 -18.91 5.15
N VAL A 65 29.77 -20.13 4.77
CA VAL A 65 29.42 -21.38 5.48
C VAL A 65 29.69 -21.31 6.99
N ASN A 66 30.76 -20.63 7.40
CA ASN A 66 31.20 -20.58 8.81
C ASN A 66 31.33 -19.16 9.39
N GLN A 67 31.05 -18.11 8.61
CA GLN A 67 31.30 -16.73 9.03
C GLN A 67 30.28 -15.77 8.43
N THR A 68 29.88 -14.79 9.23
CA THR A 68 29.08 -13.64 8.78
C THR A 68 29.87 -12.39 9.05
N TYR A 69 30.01 -11.53 8.04
CA TYR A 69 30.60 -10.21 8.16
C TYR A 69 29.56 -9.15 7.81
N THR A 70 29.49 -8.08 8.59
CA THR A 70 28.55 -6.97 8.37
C THR A 70 29.32 -5.68 8.18
N PHE A 71 28.94 -4.91 7.17
CA PHE A 71 29.46 -3.59 6.87
C PHE A 71 28.30 -2.59 6.77
N ASP A 72 28.41 -1.47 7.49
CA ASP A 72 27.44 -0.39 7.48
C ASP A 72 28.08 0.85 6.84
N ALA A 73 27.49 1.33 5.75
CA ALA A 73 27.84 2.60 5.12
C ALA A 73 26.68 3.58 5.27
N ARG A 74 26.96 4.76 5.82
CA ARG A 74 26.01 5.86 5.88
C ARG A 74 26.39 6.91 4.85
N PHE A 75 25.42 7.32 4.05
CA PHE A 75 25.57 8.38 3.08
C PHE A 75 24.49 9.44 3.31
N THR A 76 24.92 10.68 3.47
CA THR A 76 24.06 11.85 3.48
C THR A 76 24.50 12.77 2.36
N ARG A 77 23.64 12.98 1.38
CA ARG A 77 23.87 14.02 0.37
C ARG A 77 22.85 15.11 0.57
N ALA A 78 23.30 16.18 1.24
CA ALA A 78 22.75 17.50 0.98
C ALA A 78 23.17 17.84 -0.45
N SER A 79 22.23 17.95 -1.38
CA SER A 79 22.51 18.38 -2.75
C SER A 79 22.93 19.86 -2.74
N SER A 80 24.20 20.12 -2.47
CA SER A 80 24.88 21.33 -2.96
C SER A 80 25.57 20.98 -4.28
N GLY A 81 24.77 20.75 -5.33
CA GLY A 81 25.25 20.33 -6.65
C GLY A 81 24.82 21.26 -7.77
N GLY A 82 25.47 22.42 -7.92
CA GLY A 82 25.43 23.23 -9.14
C GLY A 82 24.62 24.53 -9.07
N SER A 83 25.33 25.66 -9.06
CA SER A 83 24.88 27.05 -9.34
C SER A 83 23.66 27.64 -8.60
N GLY A 84 23.27 27.09 -7.44
CA GLY A 84 22.21 27.65 -6.58
C GLY A 84 22.57 27.70 -5.09
N SER A 85 23.85 27.60 -4.72
CA SER A 85 24.32 27.44 -3.33
C SER A 85 23.88 28.56 -2.36
N GLY A 86 23.34 29.67 -2.85
CA GLY A 86 22.81 30.76 -2.04
C GLY A 86 21.33 30.60 -1.62
N ASP A 87 20.53 29.78 -2.29
CA ASP A 87 19.08 29.83 -2.09
C ASP A 87 18.61 29.17 -0.78
N LEU A 88 19.30 28.14 -0.31
CA LEU A 88 18.97 27.47 0.95
C LEU A 88 19.85 27.89 2.14
N ALA A 89 20.85 28.74 1.90
CA ALA A 89 21.69 29.25 2.99
C ALA A 89 20.82 29.94 4.04
N ASN A 90 21.08 29.63 5.31
CA ASN A 90 20.29 30.13 6.43
C ASN A 90 18.80 29.77 6.42
N LYS A 91 18.36 28.73 5.69
CA LYS A 91 16.95 28.31 5.68
C LYS A 91 16.79 26.89 6.23
N ILE A 92 15.59 26.57 6.71
CA ILE A 92 15.15 25.21 6.96
C ILE A 92 14.29 24.78 5.78
N LYS A 93 14.53 23.59 5.23
CA LYS A 93 13.62 22.93 4.27
C LYS A 93 13.18 21.60 4.86
N LEU A 94 11.86 21.45 4.99
CA LEU A 94 11.21 20.23 5.43
C LEU A 94 10.58 19.53 4.24
N THR A 95 10.74 18.22 4.19
CA THR A 95 10.03 17.33 3.25
C THR A 95 9.19 16.37 4.06
N LYS A 96 7.90 16.27 3.74
CA LYS A 96 6.98 15.39 4.43
C LYS A 96 6.54 14.27 3.51
N VAL A 97 6.70 13.03 3.99
CA VAL A 97 6.39 11.83 3.22
C VAL A 97 5.58 10.82 4.06
N ASP A 98 4.98 9.87 3.36
CA ASP A 98 4.32 8.69 3.94
C ASP A 98 5.37 7.70 4.48
N GLU A 99 5.12 7.06 5.64
CA GLU A 99 6.05 6.10 6.25
C GLU A 99 6.10 4.74 5.54
N ASP A 100 5.00 4.26 4.95
CA ASP A 100 4.98 3.00 4.21
C ASP A 100 5.63 3.17 2.82
N ASP A 101 5.51 4.35 2.20
CA ASP A 101 6.06 4.67 0.89
C ASP A 101 6.55 6.13 0.80
N ASN A 102 7.86 6.32 1.04
CA ASN A 102 8.51 7.63 1.02
C ASN A 102 8.48 8.35 -0.36
N THR A 103 8.00 7.72 -1.43
CA THR A 103 7.78 8.40 -2.72
C THR A 103 6.50 9.24 -2.72
N ILE A 104 5.58 8.98 -1.79
CA ILE A 104 4.35 9.73 -1.60
C ILE A 104 4.63 10.92 -0.68
N THR A 105 4.59 12.12 -1.26
CA THR A 105 4.77 13.39 -0.54
C THR A 105 3.45 13.89 0.05
N LEU A 106 3.47 14.47 1.24
CA LEU A 106 2.26 14.84 1.97
C LEU A 106 2.15 16.35 2.17
N ALA A 107 1.05 16.93 1.68
CA ALA A 107 0.73 18.34 1.82
C ALA A 107 0.02 18.64 3.15
N ASN A 108 0.03 19.91 3.55
CA ASN A 108 -0.71 20.46 4.68
C ASN A 108 -0.30 19.93 6.07
N ALA A 109 0.82 19.22 6.21
CA ALA A 109 1.47 19.05 7.51
C ALA A 109 1.95 20.41 8.03
N VAL A 110 1.66 20.70 9.29
CA VAL A 110 2.05 21.94 9.97
C VAL A 110 3.13 21.62 11.00
N PHE A 111 4.26 22.33 10.95
CA PHE A 111 5.38 22.19 11.87
C PHE A 111 5.52 23.45 12.71
N THR A 112 5.72 23.27 14.02
CA THR A 112 6.22 24.34 14.89
C THR A 112 7.74 24.34 14.85
N VAL A 113 8.33 25.47 14.48
CA VAL A 113 9.77 25.70 14.57
C VAL A 113 10.05 26.59 15.78
N THR A 114 10.86 26.11 16.71
CA THR A 114 11.34 26.86 17.88
C THR A 114 12.75 27.37 17.60
N LYS A 115 12.93 28.68 17.70
CA LYS A 115 14.21 29.37 17.49
C LYS A 115 15.13 29.22 18.71
N PRO A 116 16.43 29.53 18.59
CA PRO A 116 17.37 29.54 19.71
C PRO A 116 16.95 30.43 20.89
N ASP A 117 16.23 31.53 20.62
CA ASP A 117 15.72 32.46 21.64
C ASP A 117 14.42 31.99 22.34
N GLY A 118 13.90 30.82 21.94
CA GLY A 118 12.67 30.24 22.46
C GLY A 118 11.38 30.73 21.78
N THR A 119 11.44 31.72 20.87
CA THR A 119 10.28 32.13 20.07
C THR A 119 9.95 31.09 19.00
N THR A 120 8.70 31.08 18.53
CA THR A 120 8.22 30.07 17.56
C THR A 120 7.60 30.69 16.32
N PHE A 121 7.55 29.91 15.24
CA PHE A 121 6.75 30.17 14.05
C PHE A 121 6.34 28.84 13.40
N ASP A 122 5.31 28.88 12.55
CA ASP A 122 4.79 27.68 11.89
C ASP A 122 5.26 27.62 10.42
N LEU A 123 5.46 26.39 9.93
CA LEU A 123 5.68 26.08 8.52
C LEU A 123 4.67 25.04 8.06
N THR A 124 4.04 25.26 6.90
CA THR A 124 3.07 24.33 6.31
C THR A 124 3.57 23.80 4.99
N THR A 125 3.55 22.48 4.82
CA THR A 125 3.94 21.82 3.57
C THR A 125 2.99 22.13 2.42
N GLY A 126 3.56 22.43 1.26
CA GLY A 126 2.84 22.66 0.01
C GLY A 126 2.37 21.37 -0.66
N ALA A 127 1.80 21.50 -1.85
CA ALA A 127 1.27 20.37 -2.62
C ALA A 127 2.33 19.33 -3.03
N ASP A 128 3.60 19.72 -3.09
CA ASP A 128 4.75 18.83 -3.34
C ASP A 128 5.30 18.18 -2.05
N GLY A 129 4.61 18.37 -0.93
CA GLY A 129 4.99 17.92 0.40
C GLY A 129 6.23 18.59 0.97
N THR A 130 6.67 19.73 0.42
CA THR A 130 7.81 20.48 0.94
C THR A 130 7.41 21.83 1.50
N VAL A 131 8.24 22.35 2.42
CA VAL A 131 8.17 23.75 2.85
C VAL A 131 9.58 24.25 3.12
N THR A 132 9.86 25.48 2.71
CA THR A 132 11.12 26.17 3.00
C THR A 132 10.82 27.41 3.82
N SER A 133 11.57 27.64 4.90
CA SER A 133 11.44 28.83 5.72
C SER A 133 11.97 30.08 5.01
N GLU A 134 11.58 31.25 5.52
CA GLU A 134 12.35 32.48 5.28
C GLU A 134 13.79 32.34 5.83
N ALA A 135 14.66 33.29 5.48
CA ALA A 135 16.03 33.32 6.01
C ALA A 135 16.03 33.47 7.54
N LEU A 136 16.79 32.61 8.20
CA LEU A 136 16.93 32.50 9.65
C LEU A 136 18.31 32.99 10.08
N VAL A 137 18.49 33.23 11.38
CA VAL A 137 19.82 33.41 11.93
C VAL A 137 20.49 32.05 12.11
N GLN A 138 21.82 32.02 12.16
CA GLN A 138 22.54 30.79 12.44
C GLN A 138 22.28 30.33 13.88
N GLY A 139 22.15 29.03 14.06
CA GLY A 139 21.95 28.42 15.37
C GLY A 139 21.14 27.13 15.32
N THR A 140 20.84 26.63 16.52
CA THR A 140 20.11 25.38 16.74
C THR A 140 18.60 25.64 16.82
N TYR A 141 17.84 24.98 15.96
CA TYR A 141 16.39 25.04 15.90
C TYR A 141 15.78 23.71 16.29
N LYS A 142 14.59 23.75 16.89
CA LYS A 142 13.79 22.56 17.16
C LYS A 142 12.56 22.57 16.26
N VAL A 143 12.25 21.44 15.66
CA VAL A 143 11.10 21.27 14.76
C VAL A 143 10.24 20.14 15.29
N LYS A 144 8.96 20.40 15.53
CA LYS A 144 7.98 19.39 15.93
C LYS A 144 6.74 19.51 15.05
N GLU A 145 6.18 18.38 14.63
CA GLU A 145 4.89 18.40 13.95
C GLU A 145 3.78 18.85 14.92
N LYS A 146 2.97 19.78 14.44
CA LYS A 146 1.83 20.36 15.15
C LYS A 146 0.51 19.77 14.66
N THR A 147 0.43 19.48 13.36
CA THR A 147 -0.76 18.95 12.72
C THR A 147 -0.34 18.02 11.59
N ALA A 148 -0.74 16.76 11.69
CA ALA A 148 -0.54 15.76 10.65
C ALA A 148 -1.40 16.07 9.41
N PRO A 149 -0.97 15.66 8.21
CA PRO A 149 -1.84 15.59 7.05
C PRO A 149 -3.09 14.75 7.32
N SER A 150 -4.18 15.02 6.59
CA SER A 150 -5.38 14.20 6.68
C SER A 150 -5.08 12.75 6.31
N GLY A 151 -5.57 11.81 7.11
CA GLY A 151 -5.33 10.38 6.93
C GLY A 151 -4.08 9.82 7.61
N TYR A 152 -3.34 10.64 8.35
CA TYR A 152 -2.09 10.26 9.03
C TYR A 152 -2.15 10.49 10.53
N GLU A 153 -1.37 9.71 11.27
CA GLU A 153 -1.13 9.89 12.69
C GLU A 153 -0.12 11.03 12.94
N LEU A 154 -0.34 11.82 13.99
CA LEU A 154 0.59 12.89 14.38
C LEU A 154 1.95 12.32 14.80
N ASN A 155 3.02 12.83 14.19
CA ASN A 155 4.37 12.50 14.59
C ASN A 155 4.83 13.38 15.76
N ASP A 156 4.91 12.77 16.94
CA ASP A 156 5.32 13.46 18.17
C ASP A 156 6.84 13.68 18.31
N THR A 157 7.65 13.25 17.35
CA THR A 157 9.11 13.37 17.39
C THR A 157 9.55 14.84 17.24
N GLU A 158 10.45 15.28 18.12
CA GLU A 158 11.12 16.58 18.00
C GLU A 158 12.49 16.40 17.32
N TYR A 159 12.71 17.15 16.25
CA TYR A 159 13.95 17.16 15.49
C TYR A 159 14.79 18.38 15.87
N THR A 160 16.10 18.21 16.00
CA THR A 160 17.05 19.31 16.22
C THR A 160 17.83 19.57 14.94
N LEU A 161 17.76 20.78 14.42
CA LEU A 161 18.35 21.19 13.14
C LEU A 161 19.35 22.33 13.36
N GLU A 162 20.52 22.22 12.72
CA GLU A 162 21.55 23.26 12.75
C GLU A 162 21.51 24.10 11.48
N VAL A 163 21.19 25.39 11.59
CA VAL A 163 21.18 26.32 10.47
C VAL A 163 22.55 27.01 10.37
N THR A 164 23.18 26.92 9.20
CA THR A 164 24.52 27.46 8.95
C THR A 164 24.56 28.41 7.74
N ALA A 165 25.60 29.24 7.67
CA ALA A 165 25.84 30.13 6.51
C ALA A 165 26.22 29.38 5.21
N ALA A 166 26.67 28.13 5.31
CA ALA A 166 27.17 27.36 4.16
C ALA A 166 26.11 26.47 3.49
N GLY A 167 24.96 26.25 4.13
CA GLY A 167 23.88 25.42 3.59
C GLY A 167 22.62 25.43 4.44
N GLY A 168 21.50 25.05 3.82
CA GLY A 168 20.21 24.92 4.52
C GLY A 168 20.13 23.67 5.37
N ALA A 169 19.39 23.76 6.47
CA ALA A 169 19.05 22.61 7.28
C ALA A 169 17.91 21.83 6.61
N LEU A 170 18.23 20.67 6.06
CA LEU A 170 17.28 19.79 5.37
C LEU A 170 16.80 18.68 6.31
N GLN A 171 15.50 18.44 6.38
CA GLN A 171 14.94 17.34 7.16
C GLN A 171 13.76 16.69 6.42
N THR A 172 13.80 15.37 6.28
CA THR A 172 12.61 14.59 5.87
C THR A 172 11.91 14.02 7.10
N ILE A 173 10.59 14.16 7.16
CA ILE A 173 9.74 13.68 8.25
C ILE A 173 8.72 12.71 7.64
N THR A 174 8.41 11.63 8.35
CA THR A 174 7.46 10.59 7.92
C THR A 174 6.27 10.56 8.87
N ASP A 175 5.06 10.31 8.36
CA ASP A 175 3.92 9.92 9.22
C ASP A 175 3.38 8.55 8.84
N LYS A 176 2.82 7.90 9.85
CA LYS A 176 2.09 6.65 9.72
C LYS A 176 0.70 6.91 9.16
N PRO A 177 0.31 6.27 8.05
CA PRO A 177 -1.07 6.34 7.59
C PRO A 177 -1.99 5.62 8.59
N ILE A 178 -3.18 6.17 8.81
CA ILE A 178 -4.20 5.55 9.66
C ILE A 178 -4.72 4.31 8.96
N LYS A 179 -4.66 3.16 9.66
CA LYS A 179 -5.07 1.85 9.14
C LYS A 179 -6.31 1.30 9.85
N THR A 180 -6.96 0.35 9.21
CA THR A 180 -8.14 -0.36 9.72
C THR A 180 -8.16 -1.81 9.23
N ASP A 181 -9.06 -2.60 9.80
CA ASP A 181 -9.23 -4.02 9.52
C ASP A 181 -10.64 -4.27 9.01
N ILE A 182 -10.76 -4.96 7.88
CA ILE A 182 -12.06 -5.29 7.25
C ILE A 182 -12.38 -6.75 7.51
N SER A 183 -13.35 -7.01 8.37
CA SER A 183 -13.77 -8.36 8.74
C SER A 183 -14.70 -8.97 7.69
N VAL A 184 -14.53 -10.27 7.42
CA VAL A 184 -15.35 -11.04 6.47
C VAL A 184 -15.76 -12.36 7.13
N THR A 185 -17.05 -12.69 7.02
CA THR A 185 -17.62 -13.97 7.45
C THR A 185 -18.35 -14.63 6.28
N LYS A 186 -18.19 -15.94 6.16
CA LYS A 186 -18.85 -16.76 5.14
C LYS A 186 -19.90 -17.67 5.77
N THR A 187 -21.09 -17.70 5.17
CA THR A 187 -22.21 -18.57 5.55
C THR A 187 -22.70 -19.37 4.34
N TRP A 188 -23.30 -20.53 4.62
CA TRP A 188 -23.81 -21.46 3.61
C TRP A 188 -25.27 -21.80 3.88
N VAL A 189 -26.09 -21.73 2.85
CA VAL A 189 -27.45 -22.27 2.81
C VAL A 189 -27.42 -23.49 1.89
N GLY A 190 -27.25 -24.66 2.50
CA GLY A 190 -26.96 -25.92 1.81
C GLY A 190 -25.62 -26.52 2.28
N PRO A 191 -25.11 -27.54 1.58
CA PRO A 191 -23.79 -28.11 1.86
C PRO A 191 -22.70 -27.04 1.72
N LYS A 192 -21.68 -27.10 2.57
CA LYS A 192 -20.47 -26.27 2.40
C LYS A 192 -19.65 -26.80 1.22
N ALA A 193 -19.04 -25.92 0.43
CA ALA A 193 -18.23 -26.30 -0.71
C ALA A 193 -16.88 -25.58 -0.74
N GLY A 194 -15.79 -26.36 -0.72
CA GLY A 194 -14.40 -25.92 -0.94
C GLY A 194 -13.90 -24.82 0.00
N PRO A 195 -12.62 -24.42 -0.09
CA PRO A 195 -12.23 -23.07 0.28
C PRO A 195 -12.83 -22.06 -0.72
N VAL A 196 -13.15 -20.86 -0.28
CA VAL A 196 -13.57 -19.75 -1.15
C VAL A 196 -12.55 -18.62 -1.11
N THR A 197 -12.39 -17.92 -2.23
CA THR A 197 -11.46 -16.79 -2.36
C THR A 197 -12.25 -15.49 -2.47
N ILE A 198 -11.96 -14.57 -1.57
CA ILE A 198 -12.59 -13.25 -1.45
C ILE A 198 -11.60 -12.19 -1.89
N HIS A 199 -12.02 -11.24 -2.72
CA HIS A 199 -11.21 -10.13 -3.22
C HIS A 199 -11.65 -8.82 -2.58
N LEU A 200 -10.68 -7.96 -2.23
CA LEU A 200 -10.93 -6.63 -1.68
C LEU A 200 -10.87 -5.58 -2.78
N PHE A 201 -11.82 -4.66 -2.77
CA PHE A 201 -11.86 -3.49 -3.65
C PHE A 201 -11.82 -2.22 -2.80
N ALA A 202 -11.01 -1.25 -3.20
CA ALA A 202 -10.94 0.09 -2.62
C ALA A 202 -11.49 1.11 -3.63
N ASN A 203 -12.51 1.87 -3.24
CA ASN A 203 -13.18 2.85 -4.12
C ASN A 203 -13.60 2.25 -5.48
N GLY A 204 -14.05 0.99 -5.47
CA GLY A 204 -14.46 0.24 -6.66
C GLY A 204 -13.31 -0.28 -7.54
N THR A 205 -12.05 -0.10 -7.14
CA THR A 205 -10.87 -0.67 -7.83
C THR A 205 -10.35 -1.87 -7.06
N ASP A 206 -10.03 -2.95 -7.76
CA ASP A 206 -9.44 -4.15 -7.17
C ASP A 206 -8.07 -3.82 -6.55
N THR A 207 -7.86 -4.22 -5.29
CA THR A 207 -6.57 -4.01 -4.61
C THR A 207 -5.56 -5.12 -4.91
N GLY A 208 -6.00 -6.23 -5.52
CA GLY A 208 -5.23 -7.47 -5.65
C GLY A 208 -5.10 -8.26 -4.34
N SER A 209 -5.69 -7.79 -3.26
CA SER A 209 -5.66 -8.47 -1.96
C SER A 209 -6.74 -9.53 -1.92
N THR A 210 -6.35 -10.76 -1.57
CA THR A 210 -7.26 -11.89 -1.46
C THR A 210 -7.28 -12.49 -0.06
N LEU A 211 -8.44 -13.00 0.36
CA LEU A 211 -8.64 -13.74 1.60
C LEU A 211 -9.27 -15.10 1.29
N THR A 212 -8.68 -16.17 1.79
CA THR A 212 -9.24 -17.53 1.66
C THR A 212 -10.00 -17.92 2.92
N LEU A 213 -11.26 -18.35 2.76
CA LEU A 213 -12.13 -18.80 3.86
C LEU A 213 -12.46 -20.28 3.71
N ASP A 214 -12.33 -21.04 4.79
CA ASP A 214 -12.55 -22.49 4.82
C ASP A 214 -12.91 -23.01 6.24
N ASP A 215 -13.04 -24.32 6.41
CA ASP A 215 -13.36 -24.90 7.73
C ASP A 215 -12.24 -24.71 8.76
N SER A 216 -10.98 -24.53 8.34
CA SER A 216 -9.85 -24.38 9.27
C SER A 216 -9.87 -23.04 10.00
N ASN A 217 -10.35 -21.98 9.33
CA ASN A 217 -10.53 -20.65 9.92
C ASN A 217 -11.97 -20.39 10.36
N ASN A 218 -12.80 -21.44 10.48
CA ASN A 218 -14.22 -21.32 10.83
C ASN A 218 -14.98 -20.36 9.90
N TRP A 219 -14.56 -20.25 8.64
CA TRP A 219 -15.18 -19.39 7.64
C TRP A 219 -15.17 -17.91 8.00
N THR A 220 -14.16 -17.46 8.75
CA THR A 220 -13.95 -16.06 9.11
C THR A 220 -12.52 -15.62 8.82
N GLY A 221 -12.35 -14.33 8.56
CA GLY A 221 -11.05 -13.72 8.35
C GLY A 221 -11.14 -12.21 8.22
N SER A 222 -10.01 -11.55 8.01
CA SER A 222 -9.96 -10.10 7.83
C SER A 222 -8.89 -9.68 6.82
N PHE A 223 -9.16 -8.60 6.11
CA PHE A 223 -8.11 -7.81 5.47
C PHE A 223 -7.59 -6.81 6.51
N SER A 224 -6.46 -7.13 7.12
CA SER A 224 -5.90 -6.33 8.21
C SER A 224 -4.92 -5.27 7.73
N ASN A 225 -4.77 -4.21 8.51
CA ASN A 225 -3.83 -3.11 8.28
C ASN A 225 -3.98 -2.44 6.90
N VAL A 226 -5.20 -2.33 6.39
CA VAL A 226 -5.48 -1.58 5.16
C VAL A 226 -5.66 -0.10 5.46
N ARG A 227 -5.30 0.79 4.53
CA ARG A 227 -5.42 2.24 4.74
C ARG A 227 -6.87 2.64 4.95
N LYS A 228 -7.15 3.51 5.92
CA LYS A 228 -8.50 4.05 6.13
C LYS A 228 -8.82 5.20 5.19
N TYR A 229 -7.82 6.01 4.85
CA TYR A 229 -7.96 7.17 3.98
C TYR A 229 -7.05 7.05 2.76
N ASP A 230 -7.49 7.63 1.64
CA ASP A 230 -6.67 7.77 0.43
C ASP A 230 -5.67 8.92 0.57
N GLN A 231 -4.83 9.12 -0.45
CA GLN A 231 -3.82 10.19 -0.46
C GLN A 231 -4.41 11.60 -0.46
N SER A 232 -5.71 11.77 -0.79
CA SER A 232 -6.41 13.04 -0.67
C SER A 232 -6.94 13.31 0.74
N GLY A 233 -6.85 12.31 1.63
CA GLY A 233 -7.43 12.35 2.96
C GLY A 233 -8.92 12.00 2.99
N THR A 234 -9.47 11.43 1.92
CA THR A 234 -10.86 10.97 1.85
C THR A 234 -10.96 9.53 2.35
N GLU A 235 -11.99 9.19 3.13
CA GLU A 235 -12.17 7.83 3.63
C GLU A 235 -12.38 6.86 2.46
N ILE A 236 -11.64 5.75 2.48
CA ILE A 236 -11.72 4.72 1.44
C ILE A 236 -13.00 3.92 1.64
N GLN A 237 -13.74 3.73 0.57
CA GLN A 237 -14.89 2.83 0.53
C GLN A 237 -14.47 1.44 0.05
N TYR A 238 -14.36 0.51 0.98
CA TYR A 238 -14.09 -0.89 0.74
C TYR A 238 -15.35 -1.67 0.40
N THR A 239 -15.22 -2.58 -0.56
CA THR A 239 -16.20 -3.63 -0.87
C THR A 239 -15.49 -4.95 -1.10
N VAL A 240 -16.22 -6.06 -1.06
CA VAL A 240 -15.67 -7.40 -1.32
C VAL A 240 -16.43 -8.12 -2.43
N THR A 241 -15.75 -9.01 -3.14
CA THR A 241 -16.36 -9.97 -4.07
C THR A 241 -15.87 -11.38 -3.78
N GLU A 242 -16.62 -12.38 -4.22
CA GLU A 242 -16.23 -13.79 -4.12
C GLU A 242 -16.06 -14.39 -5.52
N ASP A 243 -15.07 -15.26 -5.68
CA ASP A 243 -14.96 -16.11 -6.86
C ASP A 243 -16.17 -17.04 -6.98
N ALA A 244 -16.77 -17.08 -8.17
CA ALA A 244 -17.99 -17.84 -8.40
C ALA A 244 -17.85 -19.31 -7.97
N VAL A 245 -18.72 -19.75 -7.06
CA VAL A 245 -18.80 -21.14 -6.63
C VAL A 245 -19.85 -21.86 -7.47
N ASN A 246 -19.43 -22.86 -8.24
CA ASN A 246 -20.32 -23.58 -9.16
C ASN A 246 -21.52 -24.22 -8.41
N GLY A 247 -22.74 -23.93 -8.87
CA GLY A 247 -23.99 -24.43 -8.29
C GLY A 247 -24.51 -23.62 -7.10
N TYR A 248 -23.96 -22.43 -6.83
CA TYR A 248 -24.42 -21.55 -5.77
C TYR A 248 -24.69 -20.14 -6.27
N ASP A 249 -25.69 -19.49 -5.67
CA ASP A 249 -25.91 -18.05 -5.79
C ASP A 249 -25.27 -17.33 -4.59
N THR A 250 -24.57 -16.23 -4.85
CA THR A 250 -23.85 -15.45 -3.83
C THR A 250 -24.59 -14.16 -3.50
N THR A 251 -24.76 -13.87 -2.21
CA THR A 251 -25.20 -12.56 -1.71
C THR A 251 -24.20 -12.01 -0.70
N ILE A 252 -23.96 -10.70 -0.75
CA ILE A 252 -23.02 -10.00 0.14
C ILE A 252 -23.79 -8.91 0.86
N THR A 253 -23.64 -8.86 2.17
CA THR A 253 -24.31 -7.90 3.07
C THR A 253 -23.31 -7.34 4.07
N GLY A 254 -23.69 -6.26 4.76
CA GLY A 254 -22.81 -5.55 5.69
C GLY A 254 -21.96 -4.48 5.00
N ASP A 255 -20.97 -3.97 5.73
CA ASP A 255 -20.11 -2.88 5.30
C ASP A 255 -18.71 -2.98 5.95
N GLN A 256 -17.81 -2.07 5.59
CA GLN A 256 -16.45 -2.04 6.12
C GLN A 256 -16.35 -1.76 7.62
N THR A 257 -17.40 -1.21 8.24
CA THR A 257 -17.41 -0.84 9.67
C THR A 257 -17.90 -1.99 10.54
N THR A 258 -18.92 -2.72 10.08
CA THR A 258 -19.53 -3.84 10.80
C THR A 258 -19.03 -5.21 10.33
N GLY A 259 -18.35 -5.25 9.18
CA GLY A 259 -17.88 -6.46 8.51
C GLY A 259 -18.82 -6.93 7.40
N PHE A 260 -18.27 -7.65 6.43
CA PHE A 260 -19.03 -8.25 5.33
C PHE A 260 -19.45 -9.68 5.65
N THR A 261 -20.72 -10.00 5.38
CA THR A 261 -21.21 -11.38 5.40
C THR A 261 -21.54 -11.84 3.99
N ILE A 262 -20.85 -12.89 3.55
CA ILE A 262 -21.05 -13.53 2.25
C ILE A 262 -21.89 -14.79 2.47
N THR A 263 -23.01 -14.93 1.78
CA THR A 263 -23.89 -16.10 1.87
C THR A 263 -23.95 -16.80 0.52
N ASN A 264 -23.57 -18.08 0.48
CA ASN A 264 -23.82 -18.93 -0.69
C ASN A 264 -25.03 -19.82 -0.48
N THR A 265 -25.96 -19.78 -1.44
CA THR A 265 -27.18 -20.59 -1.43
C THR A 265 -27.13 -21.62 -2.55
N GLU A 266 -27.28 -22.91 -2.21
CA GLU A 266 -27.28 -24.01 -3.19
C GLU A 266 -28.42 -23.77 -4.19
N GLN A 267 -28.08 -23.72 -5.48
CA GLN A 267 -29.05 -23.58 -6.55
C GLN A 267 -29.95 -24.83 -6.60
N PRO A 268 -31.23 -24.70 -6.99
CA PRO A 268 -32.12 -25.84 -7.14
C PRO A 268 -31.51 -26.87 -8.11
N LYS A 269 -31.43 -28.13 -7.68
CA LYS A 269 -31.06 -29.22 -8.58
C LYS A 269 -32.16 -29.35 -9.63
N ASN A 270 -31.81 -29.13 -10.90
CA ASN A 270 -32.70 -29.43 -12.02
C ASN A 270 -32.96 -30.94 -12.05
N VAL A 271 -33.97 -31.38 -11.32
CA VAL A 271 -34.54 -32.71 -11.48
C VAL A 271 -35.37 -32.67 -12.77
N THR A 272 -34.83 -33.17 -13.87
CA THR A 272 -35.71 -33.65 -14.95
C THR A 272 -36.64 -34.69 -14.32
N PRO A 273 -37.97 -34.50 -14.36
CA PRO A 273 -38.89 -35.51 -13.85
C PRO A 273 -38.61 -36.86 -14.54
N PRO A 274 -38.70 -38.00 -13.84
CA PRO A 274 -38.66 -39.30 -14.52
C PRO A 274 -39.73 -39.28 -15.62
N LYS A 275 -39.39 -39.73 -16.83
CA LYS A 275 -40.36 -39.92 -17.92
C LYS A 275 -41.56 -40.69 -17.36
N GLN A 276 -42.68 -40.01 -17.16
CA GLN A 276 -43.93 -40.65 -16.79
C GLN A 276 -44.37 -41.47 -18.00
N ASN A 277 -44.31 -42.80 -17.88
CA ASN A 277 -44.97 -43.70 -18.82
C ASN A 277 -46.48 -43.50 -18.68
N THR A 278 -47.05 -42.58 -19.45
CA THR A 278 -48.49 -42.36 -19.53
C THR A 278 -49.12 -43.39 -20.46
N THR A 279 -49.48 -44.56 -19.92
CA THR A 279 -50.71 -45.23 -20.37
C THR A 279 -51.84 -44.79 -19.44
N THR A 280 -52.47 -43.66 -19.77
CA THR A 280 -53.70 -43.19 -19.12
C THR A 280 -54.92 -43.91 -19.69
N PRO A 281 -55.82 -44.48 -18.89
CA PRO A 281 -57.23 -44.56 -19.25
C PRO A 281 -57.82 -43.14 -19.19
N LYS A 282 -58.60 -42.76 -20.20
CA LYS A 282 -59.37 -41.52 -20.21
C LYS A 282 -60.55 -41.64 -19.23
N THR A 283 -60.66 -40.69 -18.31
CA THR A 283 -61.95 -40.15 -17.87
C THR A 283 -61.82 -38.66 -17.58
N SER A 284 -62.64 -37.89 -18.30
CA SER A 284 -62.95 -36.47 -18.16
C SER A 284 -63.21 -36.07 -16.70
N ASP A 285 -62.70 -34.92 -16.26
CA ASP A 285 -63.54 -33.77 -15.93
C ASP A 285 -62.72 -32.51 -15.58
N ASN A 286 -63.16 -31.38 -16.14
CA ASN A 286 -62.54 -30.08 -16.09
C ASN A 286 -63.11 -29.27 -14.92
N THR A 287 -62.31 -28.98 -13.89
CA THR A 287 -62.63 -27.89 -12.96
C THR A 287 -61.37 -27.22 -12.38
N ASN A 288 -61.29 -25.93 -12.70
CA ASN A 288 -60.45 -24.86 -12.17
C ASN A 288 -60.01 -24.99 -10.69
N ILE A 289 -58.72 -24.78 -10.40
CA ILE A 289 -58.29 -24.18 -9.13
C ILE A 289 -57.18 -23.15 -9.37
N TYR A 290 -57.56 -21.88 -9.33
CA TYR A 290 -56.66 -20.77 -9.08
C TYR A 290 -56.30 -20.77 -7.59
N LEU A 291 -55.01 -20.64 -7.26
CA LEU A 291 -54.58 -20.05 -6.00
C LEU A 291 -53.50 -19.00 -6.29
N TYR A 292 -53.92 -17.72 -6.25
CA TYR A 292 -53.10 -16.52 -6.09
C TYR A 292 -52.31 -16.61 -4.76
N PHE A 293 -51.15 -15.99 -4.57
CA PHE A 293 -50.95 -14.54 -4.50
C PHE A 293 -49.52 -14.12 -4.86
N GLY A 294 -49.41 -13.03 -5.62
CA GLY A 294 -48.23 -12.18 -5.62
C GLY A 294 -48.29 -11.16 -4.48
N MET A 295 -47.12 -10.78 -3.97
CA MET A 295 -46.87 -9.47 -3.37
C MET A 295 -45.44 -9.03 -3.71
N LEU A 296 -45.35 -7.87 -4.36
CA LEU A 296 -44.17 -7.03 -4.51
C LEU A 296 -43.60 -6.66 -3.13
N PHE A 297 -42.27 -6.57 -3.02
CA PHE A 297 -41.62 -5.44 -2.34
C PHE A 297 -40.44 -4.91 -3.15
N VAL A 298 -40.72 -3.76 -3.77
CA VAL A 298 -39.87 -2.59 -4.06
C VAL A 298 -38.35 -2.81 -4.11
N GLY A 299 -37.84 -2.92 -5.34
CA GLY A 299 -36.47 -2.54 -5.65
C GLY A 299 -36.40 -1.05 -5.95
N THR A 300 -35.56 -0.32 -5.22
CA THR A 300 -34.88 0.89 -5.68
C THR A 300 -33.67 1.17 -4.78
N ILE A 301 -32.46 0.98 -5.29
CA ILE A 301 -31.47 2.07 -5.24
C ILE A 301 -30.89 2.19 -6.65
N THR A 302 -31.23 3.30 -7.26
CA THR A 302 -30.69 3.85 -8.49
C THR A 302 -29.18 4.07 -8.37
N SER A 303 -28.39 3.49 -9.27
CA SER A 303 -27.13 4.11 -9.66
C SER A 303 -26.89 3.85 -11.14
N GLY A 304 -27.21 4.87 -11.93
CA GLY A 304 -27.01 4.88 -13.37
C GLY A 304 -26.65 6.29 -13.79
N TYR A 305 -25.38 6.66 -13.60
CA TYR A 305 -24.75 7.68 -14.42
C TYR A 305 -23.44 7.13 -14.96
N LEU A 306 -23.56 6.51 -16.13
CA LEU A 306 -22.48 6.41 -17.11
C LEU A 306 -22.10 7.85 -17.52
N PHE A 307 -20.88 8.27 -17.24
CA PHE A 307 -20.21 9.27 -18.09
C PHE A 307 -19.14 8.56 -18.92
N ALA A 308 -19.56 8.06 -20.09
CA ALA A 308 -18.65 7.66 -21.15
C ALA A 308 -18.36 8.88 -22.04
N LYS A 309 -17.12 9.36 -21.98
CA LYS A 309 -16.58 10.37 -22.91
C LYS A 309 -16.20 9.65 -24.21
N ARG A 310 -16.77 10.04 -25.36
CA ARG A 310 -16.21 9.67 -26.68
C ARG A 310 -16.17 10.87 -27.62
N LYS A 311 -14.97 11.08 -28.17
CA LYS A 311 -14.55 12.12 -29.12
C LYS A 311 -15.32 12.06 -30.45
N SER A 312 -15.68 13.26 -30.94
CA SER A 312 -15.54 13.84 -32.29
C SER A 312 -15.81 12.98 -33.54
N TYR A 313 -16.63 13.49 -34.47
CA TYR A 313 -16.23 13.93 -35.82
C TYR A 313 -17.44 14.48 -36.61
N ARG A 314 -17.43 15.77 -36.93
CA ARG A 314 -17.59 16.38 -38.27
C ARG A 314 -17.51 17.89 -38.15
#